data_AF-A0A8J3BRY1-F1
#
_entry.id   AF-A0A8J3BRY1-F1
#
_cell.length_a   1.000
_cell.length_b   1.000
_cell.length_c   1.000
_cell.angle_alpha   90.00
_cell.angle_beta   90.00
_cell.angle_gamma   90.00
#
_symmetry.space_group_name_H-M   'P 1'
#
loop_
_entity.id
_entity.type
_entity.pdbx_description
1 polymer ?
#
loop_
_entity_poly.entity_id
_entity_poly.type
_entity_poly.pdbx_seq_one_letter_code
_entity_poly.pdbx_strand_id
1 'polypeptide(L)'
;MSKKIIFLMISVMVLVFTSCDDEYNVSPPLDNNEAKVVNVFIDPGHFTPENRNIAWKLQRDYYDHDAKTVTIKVIANTVADLSKTIVWISGSFQATFTPLGGEEEDWTVPRQYTFTSGDGTVTNTYTITIVEVASF
;
A
#
# COMPACT_ATOMS: atom_id res chain seq x y z
N MET A 1 -48.53 -42.53 21.45
CA MET A 1 -48.63 -41.10 21.79
C MET A 1 -47.92 -40.89 23.13
N SER A 2 -46.93 -39.99 23.14
CA SER A 2 -46.28 -39.34 24.29
C SER A 2 -45.40 -40.11 25.29
N LYS A 3 -44.12 -39.72 25.28
CA LYS A 3 -43.01 -39.98 26.21
C LYS A 3 -43.21 -39.18 27.51
N LYS A 4 -42.64 -39.64 28.65
CA LYS A 4 -42.04 -38.73 29.66
C LYS A 4 -40.76 -39.34 30.22
N ILE A 5 -39.64 -38.75 29.78
CA ILE A 5 -38.26 -39.05 30.17
C ILE A 5 -37.93 -38.23 31.42
N ILE A 6 -37.32 -38.90 32.40
CA ILE A 6 -36.90 -38.36 33.70
C ILE A 6 -35.69 -37.44 33.49
N PHE A 7 -35.79 -36.20 33.96
CA PHE A 7 -34.72 -35.21 34.01
C PHE A 7 -33.94 -35.42 35.31
N LEU A 8 -32.66 -35.77 35.25
CA LEU A 8 -31.75 -35.68 36.39
C LEU A 8 -30.61 -34.73 36.03
N MET A 9 -30.65 -33.54 36.63
CA MET A 9 -29.59 -32.54 36.58
C MET A 9 -28.33 -33.08 37.25
N ILE A 10 -27.26 -33.23 36.48
CA ILE A 10 -25.89 -33.30 37.00
C ILE A 10 -25.21 -32.02 36.56
N SER A 11 -25.20 -31.06 37.48
CA SER A 11 -24.49 -29.79 37.33
C SER A 11 -23.00 -30.04 37.51
N VAL A 12 -22.30 -30.29 36.40
CA VAL A 12 -20.83 -30.25 36.36
C VAL A 12 -20.42 -28.82 36.04
N MET A 13 -20.07 -28.07 37.09
CA MET A 13 -19.44 -26.77 36.98
C MET A 13 -18.00 -27.00 36.49
N VAL A 14 -17.82 -26.97 35.16
CA VAL A 14 -16.51 -27.01 34.52
C VAL A 14 -15.89 -25.62 34.69
N LEU A 15 -14.92 -25.51 35.60
CA LEU A 15 -13.99 -24.39 35.67
C LEU A 15 -13.17 -24.40 34.37
N VAL A 16 -13.58 -23.59 33.39
CA VAL A 16 -12.74 -23.25 32.24
C VAL A 16 -11.67 -22.27 32.73
N PHE A 17 -10.45 -22.78 32.90
CA PHE A 17 -9.27 -21.94 32.96
C PHE A 17 -9.14 -21.27 31.59
N THR A 18 -9.38 -19.96 31.52
CA THR A 18 -9.01 -19.18 30.35
C THR A 18 -7.48 -19.07 30.36
N SER A 19 -6.78 -20.02 29.74
CA SER A 19 -5.43 -19.73 29.28
C SER A 19 -5.57 -18.69 28.18
N CYS A 20 -4.82 -17.59 28.27
CA CYS A 20 -4.60 -16.71 27.13
C CYS A 20 -3.92 -17.54 26.03
N ASP A 21 -4.70 -18.15 25.15
CA ASP A 21 -4.23 -18.55 23.84
C ASP A 21 -4.14 -17.25 23.04
N ASP A 22 -2.92 -16.71 22.94
CA ASP A 22 -2.59 -15.85 21.80
C ASP A 22 -2.76 -16.73 20.56
N GLU A 23 -3.92 -16.62 19.93
CA GLU A 23 -4.21 -17.20 18.63
C GLU A 23 -3.06 -16.76 17.70
N TYR A 24 -2.19 -17.71 17.33
CA TYR A 24 -1.13 -17.45 16.36
C TYR A 24 -1.84 -17.11 15.05
N ASN A 25 -2.09 -15.82 14.87
CA ASN A 25 -2.80 -15.27 13.74
C ASN A 25 -1.88 -15.47 12.53
N VAL A 26 -1.99 -16.64 11.90
CA VAL A 26 -1.31 -16.92 10.64
C VAL A 26 -1.81 -15.84 9.71
N SER A 27 -0.91 -14.93 9.29
CA SER A 27 -1.27 -13.89 8.33
C SER A 27 -2.03 -14.58 7.19
N PRO A 28 -3.22 -14.10 6.82
CA PRO A 28 -3.92 -14.64 5.67
C PRO A 28 -2.96 -14.62 4.46
N PRO A 29 -3.08 -15.59 3.53
CA PRO A 29 -2.30 -15.56 2.31
C PRO A 29 -2.44 -14.18 1.66
N LEU A 30 -1.32 -13.62 1.19
CA LEU A 30 -1.34 -12.33 0.50
C LEU A 30 -2.17 -12.50 -0.78
N ASP A 31 -3.32 -11.86 -0.83
CA ASP A 31 -4.18 -11.86 -2.00
C ASP A 31 -3.45 -11.13 -3.15
N ASN A 32 -3.36 -11.78 -4.31
CA ASN A 32 -2.71 -11.25 -5.51
C ASN A 32 -3.74 -10.77 -6.57
N ASN A 33 -4.99 -10.57 -6.16
CA ASN A 33 -6.11 -10.15 -7.00
C ASN A 33 -6.28 -8.62 -7.09
N GLU A 34 -5.37 -7.85 -6.48
CA GLU A 34 -5.42 -6.40 -6.50
C GLU A 34 -4.47 -5.81 -7.54
N ALA A 35 -4.92 -4.75 -8.22
CA ALA A 35 -4.12 -3.93 -9.11
C ALA A 35 -4.09 -2.48 -8.60
N LYS A 36 -3.32 -2.22 -7.54
CA LYS A 36 -3.19 -0.89 -6.94
C LYS A 36 -1.74 -0.44 -6.95
N VAL A 37 -1.52 0.87 -7.04
CA VAL A 37 -0.27 1.49 -6.56
C VAL A 37 -0.21 1.28 -5.05
N VAL A 38 0.96 0.90 -4.53
CA VAL A 38 1.20 0.75 -3.08
C VAL A 38 2.18 1.80 -2.58
N ASN A 39 3.22 2.09 -3.35
CA ASN A 39 4.19 3.10 -3.00
C ASN A 39 4.65 3.88 -4.23
N VAL A 40 4.91 5.17 -4.01
CA VAL A 40 5.58 6.05 -4.96
C VAL A 40 6.66 6.76 -4.17
N PHE A 41 7.90 6.63 -4.61
CA PHE A 41 9.05 7.16 -3.91
C PHE A 41 9.91 7.94 -4.90
N ILE A 42 10.06 9.23 -4.66
CA ILE A 42 10.92 10.09 -5.48
C ILE A 42 12.35 9.95 -4.98
N ASP A 43 13.30 9.65 -5.87
CA ASP A 43 14.72 9.78 -5.56
C ASP A 43 15.13 11.25 -5.74
N PRO A 44 15.44 12.00 -4.67
CA PRO A 44 15.86 13.39 -4.79
C PRO A 44 17.30 13.54 -5.35
N GLY A 45 17.93 12.48 -5.88
CA GLY A 45 19.26 12.53 -6.49
C GLY A 45 20.40 12.65 -5.48
N HIS A 46 20.15 12.29 -4.21
CA HIS A 46 21.11 12.44 -3.12
C HIS A 46 21.05 11.31 -2.09
N PHE A 47 21.04 10.05 -2.56
CA PHE A 47 21.25 8.89 -1.70
C PHE A 47 22.72 8.82 -1.21
N THR A 48 23.07 9.70 -0.28
CA THR A 48 24.17 9.42 0.65
C THR A 48 23.60 8.62 1.83
N PRO A 49 24.40 7.73 2.48
CA PRO A 49 23.94 6.95 3.64
C PRO A 49 23.36 7.79 4.79
N GLU A 50 23.74 9.06 4.85
CA GLU A 50 23.33 10.09 5.81
C GLU A 50 22.02 10.81 5.44
N ASN A 51 21.59 10.82 4.17
CA ASN A 51 20.37 11.50 3.70
C ASN A 51 19.13 10.60 3.60
N ARG A 52 19.27 9.28 3.80
CA ARG A 52 18.13 8.33 3.74
C ARG A 52 16.99 8.64 4.70
N ASN A 53 17.27 9.35 5.80
CA ASN A 53 16.26 9.71 6.81
C ASN A 53 15.58 11.08 6.56
N ILE A 54 16.08 11.88 5.61
CA ILE A 54 15.53 13.21 5.31
C ILE A 54 14.41 13.11 4.26
N ALA A 55 14.50 12.16 3.31
CA ALA A 55 13.53 11.97 2.22
C ALA A 55 12.06 11.83 2.71
N TRP A 56 11.81 11.09 3.80
CA TRP A 56 10.46 10.90 4.37
C TRP A 56 9.81 12.18 4.90
N LYS A 57 10.60 13.20 5.24
CA LYS A 57 10.09 14.50 5.70
C LYS A 57 9.80 15.47 4.55
N LEU A 58 10.19 15.11 3.32
CA LEU A 58 10.12 15.98 2.15
C LEU A 58 9.04 15.54 1.16
N GLN A 59 8.34 14.44 1.43
CA GLN A 59 7.26 13.90 0.60
C GLN A 59 5.99 13.62 1.43
N ARG A 60 4.81 13.86 0.84
CA ARG A 60 3.50 13.42 1.34
C ARG A 60 2.69 12.83 0.20
N ASP A 61 2.18 11.63 0.41
CA ASP A 61 1.50 10.85 -0.62
C ASP A 61 0.02 10.74 -0.30
N TYR A 62 -0.81 10.98 -1.30
CA TYR A 62 -2.25 10.91 -1.19
C TYR A 62 -2.73 9.93 -2.26
N TYR A 63 -3.17 8.76 -1.81
CA TYR A 63 -3.70 7.70 -2.67
C TYR A 63 -5.22 7.77 -2.66
N ASP A 64 -5.82 7.95 -3.83
CA ASP A 64 -7.24 7.75 -4.06
C ASP A 64 -7.41 6.55 -5.00
N HIS A 65 -7.64 5.39 -4.39
CA HIS A 65 -7.82 4.14 -5.11
C HIS A 65 -9.17 4.03 -5.81
N ASP A 66 -10.17 4.84 -5.44
CA ASP A 66 -11.46 4.83 -6.12
C ASP A 66 -11.36 5.66 -7.40
N ALA A 67 -10.85 6.89 -7.30
CA ALA A 67 -10.61 7.78 -8.44
C ALA A 67 -9.42 7.38 -9.32
N LYS A 68 -8.59 6.42 -8.87
CA LYS A 68 -7.35 5.99 -9.52
C LYS A 68 -6.36 7.15 -9.72
N THR A 69 -6.21 7.96 -8.70
CA THR A 69 -5.27 9.09 -8.69
C THR A 69 -4.30 8.99 -7.53
N VAL A 70 -3.07 9.41 -7.77
CA VAL A 70 -2.06 9.58 -6.72
C VAL A 70 -1.51 10.98 -6.83
N THR A 71 -1.55 11.73 -5.73
CA THR A 71 -0.90 13.04 -5.64
C THR A 71 0.27 12.95 -4.69
N ILE A 72 1.45 13.30 -5.17
CA ILE A 72 2.67 13.39 -4.39
C ILE A 72 3.00 14.86 -4.19
N LYS A 73 3.05 15.30 -2.94
CA LYS A 73 3.50 16.65 -2.59
C LYS A 73 4.94 16.58 -2.13
N VAL A 74 5.80 17.39 -2.74
CA VAL A 74 7.20 17.57 -2.31
C VAL A 74 7.45 19.00 -1.86
N ILE A 75 8.38 19.20 -0.93
CA ILE A 75 8.78 20.56 -0.54
C ILE A 75 9.55 21.20 -1.71
N ALA A 76 9.21 22.43 -2.07
CA ALA A 76 9.83 23.16 -3.17
C ALA A 76 11.36 23.23 -3.02
N ASN A 77 12.09 23.12 -4.14
CA ASN A 77 13.55 23.10 -4.21
C ASN A 77 14.22 21.88 -3.54
N THR A 78 13.48 20.82 -3.20
CA THR A 78 14.07 19.56 -2.70
C THR A 78 14.27 18.50 -3.76
N VAL A 79 13.57 18.63 -4.89
CA VAL A 79 13.80 17.85 -6.10
C VAL A 79 14.56 18.76 -7.08
N ALA A 80 15.70 18.29 -7.58
CA ALA A 80 16.61 19.13 -8.36
C ALA A 80 16.01 19.56 -9.71
N ASP A 81 15.35 18.64 -10.41
CA ASP A 81 14.73 18.89 -11.72
C ASP A 81 13.59 17.90 -11.98
N LEU A 82 12.34 18.34 -11.87
CA LEU A 82 11.17 17.50 -12.14
C LEU A 82 11.06 17.04 -13.59
N SER A 83 11.74 17.69 -14.55
CA SER A 83 11.73 17.23 -15.94
C SER A 83 12.60 15.98 -16.19
N LYS A 84 13.44 15.62 -15.21
CA LYS A 84 14.36 14.48 -15.25
C LYS A 84 14.54 13.87 -13.85
N THR A 85 13.46 13.37 -13.28
CA THR A 85 13.46 12.78 -11.94
C THR A 85 13.21 11.28 -12.01
N ILE A 86 13.97 10.52 -11.23
CA ILE A 86 13.76 9.08 -11.04
C ILE A 86 12.70 8.87 -9.95
N VAL A 87 11.63 8.16 -10.31
CA VAL A 87 10.55 7.80 -9.39
C VAL A 87 10.39 6.30 -9.34
N TRP A 88 10.51 5.75 -8.13
CA TRP A 88 10.31 4.34 -7.83
C TRP A 88 8.84 4.10 -7.50
N ILE A 89 8.23 3.14 -8.18
CA ILE A 89 6.81 2.81 -8.02
C ILE A 89 6.69 1.33 -7.70
N SER A 90 5.84 0.99 -6.75
CA SER A 90 5.47 -0.40 -6.45
C SER A 90 3.96 -0.59 -6.48
N GLY A 91 3.55 -1.78 -6.90
CA GLY A 91 2.15 -2.19 -6.92
C GLY A 91 1.81 -3.15 -5.78
N SER A 92 0.55 -3.59 -5.76
CA SER A 92 0.05 -4.69 -4.92
C SER A 92 0.88 -5.98 -5.10
N PHE A 93 0.71 -6.93 -4.19
CA PHE A 93 1.45 -8.19 -4.21
C PHE A 93 1.37 -8.89 -5.58
N GLN A 94 2.54 -9.19 -6.16
CA GLN A 94 2.72 -9.79 -7.49
C GLN A 94 2.13 -8.99 -8.67
N ALA A 95 1.58 -7.80 -8.45
CA ALA A 95 1.10 -6.97 -9.54
C ALA A 95 2.26 -6.53 -10.45
N THR A 96 1.96 -6.42 -11.73
CA THR A 96 2.86 -5.86 -12.75
C THR A 96 2.33 -4.50 -13.19
N PHE A 97 3.18 -3.65 -13.75
CA PHE A 97 2.73 -2.36 -14.26
C PHE A 97 3.59 -1.83 -15.41
N THR A 98 2.97 -0.99 -16.24
CA THR A 98 3.59 -0.35 -17.40
C THR A 98 3.19 1.13 -17.47
N PRO A 99 4.11 2.06 -17.77
CA PRO A 99 5.55 1.85 -17.96
C PRO A 99 6.26 1.40 -16.67
N LEU A 100 7.48 0.87 -16.78
CA LEU A 100 8.30 0.59 -15.59
C LEU A 100 8.75 1.91 -14.97
N GLY A 101 8.76 1.99 -13.63
CA GLY A 101 9.38 3.10 -12.90
C GLY A 101 10.87 2.87 -12.70
N GLY A 102 11.57 3.86 -12.12
CA GLY A 102 13.00 3.77 -11.82
C GLY A 102 13.93 4.30 -12.92
N GLU A 103 13.38 4.92 -13.96
CA GLU A 103 14.13 5.63 -15.01
C GLU A 103 13.93 7.15 -14.88
N GLU A 104 14.79 7.96 -15.51
CA GLU A 104 14.61 9.42 -15.56
C GLU A 104 13.38 9.77 -16.40
N GLU A 105 12.44 10.51 -15.80
CA GLU A 105 11.18 10.87 -16.43
C GLU A 105 10.82 12.33 -16.17
N ASP A 106 10.01 12.89 -17.08
CA ASP A 106 9.39 14.21 -16.91
C ASP A 106 8.11 14.10 -16.07
N TRP A 107 8.15 14.74 -14.91
CA TRP A 107 7.09 14.85 -13.91
C TRP A 107 6.55 16.28 -13.77
N THR A 108 6.87 17.18 -14.70
CA THR A 108 6.23 18.50 -14.78
C THR A 108 4.76 18.41 -15.21
N VAL A 109 4.34 17.23 -15.69
CA VAL A 109 2.96 16.87 -16.04
C VAL A 109 2.56 15.53 -15.40
N PRO A 110 1.27 15.28 -15.16
CA PRO A 110 0.80 13.99 -14.66
C PRO A 110 1.16 12.83 -15.60
N ARG A 111 1.51 11.68 -15.03
CA ARG A 111 1.84 10.46 -15.76
C ARG A 111 0.85 9.34 -15.47
N GLN A 112 0.66 8.44 -16.43
CA GLN A 112 -0.24 7.29 -16.28
C GLN A 112 0.55 5.98 -16.17
N TYR A 113 0.13 5.13 -15.23
CA TYR A 113 0.66 3.78 -15.04
C TYR A 113 -0.49 2.79 -14.99
N THR A 114 -0.40 1.74 -15.78
CA THR A 114 -1.41 0.67 -15.79
C THR A 114 -0.88 -0.51 -15.01
N PHE A 115 -1.59 -0.86 -13.94
CA PHE A 115 -1.32 -1.99 -13.06
C PHE A 115 -2.22 -3.16 -13.44
N THR A 116 -1.65 -4.35 -13.48
CA THR A 116 -2.36 -5.62 -13.62
C THR A 116 -2.08 -6.45 -12.39
N SER A 117 -3.12 -7.00 -11.77
CA SER A 117 -3.01 -7.84 -10.57
C SER A 117 -2.14 -9.07 -10.83
N GLY A 118 -1.58 -9.65 -9.77
CA GLY A 118 -0.71 -10.83 -9.91
C GLY A 118 -1.42 -12.07 -10.46
N ASP A 119 -2.72 -12.19 -10.23
CA ASP A 119 -3.58 -13.21 -10.85
C ASP A 119 -4.09 -12.84 -12.25
N GLY A 120 -3.80 -11.62 -12.72
CA GLY A 120 -4.21 -11.11 -14.03
C GLY A 120 -5.70 -10.79 -14.18
N THR A 121 -6.51 -10.85 -13.12
CA THR A 121 -7.98 -10.69 -13.20
C THR A 121 -8.43 -9.23 -13.16
N VAL A 122 -7.61 -8.31 -12.63
CA VAL A 122 -7.93 -6.89 -12.48
C VAL A 122 -6.85 -6.04 -13.14
N THR A 123 -7.28 -5.01 -13.86
CA THR A 123 -6.38 -3.99 -14.42
C THR A 123 -6.90 -2.60 -14.06
N ASN A 124 -6.01 -1.72 -13.61
CA ASN A 124 -6.33 -0.33 -13.25
C ASN A 124 -5.25 0.62 -13.77
N THR A 125 -5.67 1.71 -14.39
CA THR A 125 -4.75 2.80 -14.78
C THR A 125 -4.82 3.92 -13.74
N TYR A 126 -3.68 4.22 -13.12
CA TYR A 126 -3.52 5.32 -12.18
C TYR A 126 -2.93 6.55 -12.87
N THR A 127 -3.44 7.74 -12.53
CA THR A 127 -2.78 9.01 -12.84
C THR A 127 -1.99 9.47 -11.63
N ILE A 128 -0.67 9.58 -11.78
CA ILE A 128 0.26 10.02 -10.73
C ILE A 128 0.69 11.46 -11.05
N THR A 129 0.54 12.36 -10.08
CA THR A 129 0.91 13.77 -10.19
C THR A 129 1.88 14.14 -9.08
N ILE A 130 2.96 14.85 -9.44
CA ILE A 130 3.89 15.44 -8.48
C ILE A 130 3.67 16.95 -8.45
N VAL A 131 3.54 17.52 -7.26
CA VAL A 131 3.41 18.97 -7.07
C VAL A 131 4.36 19.46 -5.98
N GLU A 132 4.95 20.64 -6.20
CA GLU A 132 5.75 21.31 -5.19
C GLU A 132 4.86 22.14 -4.25
N VAL A 133 5.20 22.12 -2.96
CA VAL A 133 4.56 22.94 -1.91
C VAL A 133 5.61 23.64 -1.07
N ALA A 134 5.27 24.77 -0.45
CA ALA A 134 6.21 25.51 0.40
C ALA A 134 6.54 24.77 1.72
N SER A 135 5.56 24.05 2.27
CA SER A 135 5.65 23.30 3.53
C SER A 135 4.52 22.27 3.61
N PHE A 136 4.62 21.34 4.55
CA PHE A 136 3.55 20.40 4.91
C PHE A 136 2.71 20.89 6.10
#